data_AF-A0A7C0WS30-F1
#
_entry.id   AF-A0A7C0WS30-F1
#
_cell.length_a   1.000
_cell.length_b   1.000
_cell.length_c   1.000
_cell.angle_alpha   90.00
_cell.angle_beta   90.00
_cell.angle_gamma   90.00
#
_symmetry.space_group_name_H-M   'P 1'
#
loop_
_entity.id
_entity.type
_entity.pdbx_description
1 polymer ?
#
loop_
_entity_poly.entity_id
_entity_poly.type
_entity_poly.pdbx_seq_one_letter_code
_entity_poly.pdbx_strand_id
1 'polypeptide(L)' 'MTKHPGKKHQYESAFEKMNMYAIKDRASLLRELDYSAAEVKKRIKEDVKWENEGFKLPAYYSHIDKIVDYVFA' A
#
# COMPACT_ATOMS: atom_id res chain seq x y z
N MET A 1 -1.42 29.18 -19.42
CA MET A 1 -1.87 28.61 -18.13
C MET A 1 -1.71 27.11 -18.18
N THR A 2 -0.55 26.62 -17.73
CA THR A 2 -0.20 25.20 -17.75
C THR A 2 -1.00 24.51 -16.63
N LYS A 3 -1.95 23.66 -17.00
CA LYS A 3 -2.77 22.88 -16.05
C LYS A 3 -1.83 21.95 -15.28
N HIS A 4 -1.55 22.26 -14.01
CA HIS A 4 -0.78 21.37 -13.15
C HIS A 4 -1.53 20.04 -12.99
N PRO A 5 -0.89 18.88 -13.22
CA PRO A 5 -1.52 17.58 -13.04
C PRO A 5 -1.86 17.39 -11.55
N GLY A 6 -2.99 16.73 -11.33
CA GLY A 6 -3.76 16.71 -10.08
C GLY A 6 -2.95 16.56 -8.80
N LYS A 7 -3.50 17.16 -7.73
CA LYS A 7 -3.03 17.13 -6.33
C LYS A 7 -2.18 15.89 -6.04
N LYS A 8 -0.86 16.07 -5.95
CA LYS A 8 0.05 15.07 -5.41
C LYS A 8 -0.45 14.76 -4.00
N HIS A 9 -0.79 13.50 -3.74
CA HIS A 9 -1.11 13.02 -2.39
C HIS A 9 0.03 13.47 -1.48
N GLN A 10 -0.21 14.46 -0.63
CA GLN A 10 0.76 14.84 0.40
C GLN A 10 0.63 13.78 1.48
N TYR A 11 1.65 12.92 1.59
CA TYR A 11 1.79 11.98 2.69
C TYR A 11 1.89 12.80 3.99
N GLU A 12 1.18 12.40 5.06
CA GLU A 12 1.19 13.15 6.33
C GLU A 12 2.56 13.07 7.01
N SER A 13 3.40 12.08 6.65
CA SER A 13 4.77 11.93 7.16
C SER A 13 5.69 11.12 6.24
N ALA A 14 7.01 11.30 6.36
CA ALA A 14 8.02 10.44 5.74
C ALA A 14 7.83 8.95 6.12
N PHE A 15 7.28 8.69 7.31
CA PHE A 15 6.92 7.36 7.78
C PHE A 15 5.85 6.69 6.90
N GLU A 16 4.80 7.41 6.51
CA GLU A 16 3.75 6.86 5.63
C GLU A 16 4.30 6.54 4.24
N LYS A 17 5.13 7.45 3.71
CA LYS A 17 5.77 7.26 2.41
C LYS A 17 6.63 5.98 2.41
N MET A 18 7.41 5.75 3.47
CA MET A 18 8.23 4.55 3.62
C MET A 18 7.39 3.27 3.68
N ASN A 19 6.31 3.25 4.46
CA ASN A 19 5.42 2.10 4.56
C ASN A 19 4.69 1.80 3.24
N MET A 20 4.30 2.81 2.48
CA MET A 20 3.68 2.60 1.16
C MET A 20 4.67 2.00 0.15
N TYR A 21 5.95 2.37 0.18
CA TYR A 21 6.97 1.69 -0.62
C TYR A 21 7.17 0.25 -0.18
N ALA A 22 7.19 -0.03 1.12
CA ALA A 22 7.30 -1.39 1.64
C ALA A 22 6.11 -2.27 1.20
N ILE A 23 4.88 -1.71 1.19
CA ILE A 23 3.69 -2.40 0.66
C ILE A 23 3.85 -2.70 -0.83
N LYS A 24 4.33 -1.74 -1.62
CA LYS A 24 4.57 -1.93 -3.06
C LYS A 24 5.60 -3.03 -3.32
N ASP A 25 6.68 -3.05 -2.54
CA ASP A 25 7.74 -4.05 -2.64
C ASP A 25 7.24 -5.46 -2.29
N ARG A 26 6.56 -5.59 -1.14
CA ARG A 26 5.88 -6.85 -0.74
C ARG A 26 4.90 -7.34 -1.81
N ALA A 27 4.10 -6.45 -2.40
CA ALA A 27 3.16 -6.80 -3.45
C ALA A 27 3.86 -7.26 -4.75
N SER A 28 5.01 -6.65 -5.08
CA SER A 28 5.80 -7.01 -6.28
C SER A 28 6.41 -8.40 -6.12
N LEU A 29 6.99 -8.69 -4.95
CA LEU A 29 7.51 -10.02 -4.63
C LEU A 29 6.42 -11.09 -4.69
N LEU A 30 5.24 -10.81 -4.14
CA LEU A 30 4.13 -11.77 -4.19
C LEU A 30 3.57 -11.96 -5.61
N ARG A 31 3.59 -10.92 -6.44
CA ARG A 31 3.25 -11.05 -7.87
C ARG A 31 4.24 -11.98 -8.59
N GLU A 32 5.54 -11.85 -8.33
CA GLU A 32 6.57 -12.72 -8.91
C GLU A 32 6.44 -14.18 -8.46
N LEU A 33 5.87 -14.40 -7.28
CA LEU A 33 5.54 -15.72 -6.74
C LEU A 33 4.17 -16.26 -7.22
N ASP A 34 3.57 -15.64 -8.24
CA ASP A 34 2.31 -16.07 -8.88
C ASP A 34 1.08 -16.06 -7.95
N TYR A 35 1.11 -15.21 -6.92
CA TYR A 35 -0.07 -14.98 -6.08
C TYR A 35 -1.09 -14.09 -6.79
N SER A 36 -2.38 -14.37 -6.59
CA SER A 36 -3.44 -13.51 -7.11
C SER A 36 -3.49 -12.15 -6.40
N ALA A 37 -3.90 -11.09 -7.10
CA ALA A 37 -4.06 -9.76 -6.51
C ALA A 37 -4.97 -9.75 -5.27
N ALA A 38 -6.03 -10.58 -5.27
CA ALA A 38 -6.95 -10.70 -4.14
C ALA A 38 -6.25 -11.30 -2.90
N GLU A 39 -5.41 -12.31 -3.09
CA GLU A 39 -4.66 -12.94 -2.01
C GLU A 39 -3.58 -12.00 -1.46
N VAL A 40 -2.88 -11.28 -2.33
CA VAL A 40 -1.89 -10.26 -1.94
C VAL A 40 -2.52 -9.14 -1.11
N LYS A 41 -3.67 -8.60 -1.54
CA LYS A 41 -4.41 -7.58 -0.78
C LYS A 41 -4.77 -8.07 0.61
N LYS A 42 -5.30 -9.30 0.71
CA LYS A 42 -5.69 -9.90 1.99
C LYS A 42 -4.47 -10.03 2.91
N ARG A 43 -3.39 -10.62 2.41
CA ARG A 43 -2.19 -10.93 3.19
C ARG A 43 -1.50 -9.67 3.72
N ILE A 44 -1.28 -8.67 2.86
CA ILE A 44 -0.66 -7.41 3.30
C ILE A 44 -1.53 -6.67 4.32
N LYS A 45 -2.87 -6.72 4.18
CA LYS A 45 -3.78 -6.15 5.19
C LYS A 45 -3.71 -6.90 6.52
N GLU A 46 -3.63 -8.22 6.49
CA GLU A 46 -3.47 -9.04 7.69
C GLU A 46 -2.14 -8.75 8.38
N ASP A 47 -1.04 -8.65 7.62
CA ASP A 47 0.28 -8.28 8.15
C ASP A 47 0.23 -6.91 8.84
N VAL A 48 -0.31 -5.87 8.19
CA VAL A 48 -0.39 -4.53 8.77
C VAL A 48 -1.30 -4.50 10.00
N LYS A 49 -2.39 -5.28 10.01
CA LYS A 49 -3.25 -5.43 11.19
C LYS A 49 -2.50 -6.07 12.35
N TRP A 50 -1.72 -7.11 12.07
CA TRP A 50 -0.93 -7.81 13.08
C TRP A 50 0.21 -6.94 13.61
N GLU A 51 0.92 -6.21 12.73
CA GLU A 51 1.95 -5.23 13.08
C GLU A 51 1.40 -4.07 13.95
N ASN A 52 0.08 -3.82 13.91
CA ASN A 52 -0.59 -2.76 14.67
C ASN A 52 -1.64 -3.32 15.64
N GLU A 53 -1.54 -4.59 16.04
CA GLU A 53 -2.50 -5.20 16.97
C GLU A 53 -2.50 -4.43 18.30
N GLY A 54 -3.70 -4.05 18.77
CA GLY A 54 -3.86 -3.22 19.97
C GLY A 54 -3.70 -1.71 19.75
N PHE A 55 -3.41 -1.27 18.52
CA PHE A 55 -3.33 0.14 18.14
C PHE A 55 -4.33 0.50 17.03
N LYS A 56 -4.54 1.81 16.83
CA LYS A 56 -5.34 2.29 15.70
C LYS A 56 -4.58 2.00 14.40
N LEU A 57 -5.27 1.44 13.41
CA LEU A 57 -4.69 1.19 12.10
C LEU A 57 -4.14 2.49 11.48
N PRO A 58 -2.97 2.42 10.83
CA PRO A 58 -2.35 3.59 10.23
C PRO A 58 -3.14 4.07 9.01
N ALA A 59 -3.06 5.36 8.68
CA ALA A 59 -3.85 5.97 7.60
C ALA A 59 -3.56 5.31 6.23
N TYR A 60 -2.31 4.92 5.97
CA TYR A 60 -1.92 4.18 4.77
C TYR A 60 -2.61 2.81 4.60
N TYR A 61 -3.21 2.23 5.65
CA TYR A 61 -3.94 0.97 5.56
C TYR A 61 -5.07 1.04 4.52
N SER A 62 -5.72 2.21 4.42
CA SER A 62 -6.78 2.47 3.42
C SER A 62 -6.27 2.52 1.97
N HIS A 63 -4.95 2.62 1.77
CA HIS A 63 -4.32 2.72 0.46
C HIS A 63 -3.75 1.39 -0.04
N ILE A 64 -3.71 0.34 0.78
CA ILE A 64 -3.12 -0.96 0.43
C ILE A 64 -3.71 -1.51 -0.88
N ASP A 65 -5.03 -1.52 -1.02
CA ASP A 65 -5.68 -2.08 -2.22
C ASP A 65 -5.23 -1.36 -3.49
N LYS A 66 -5.15 -0.03 -3.45
CA LYS A 66 -4.71 0.78 -4.60
C LYS A 66 -3.25 0.53 -4.96
N ILE A 67 -2.40 0.32 -3.97
CA ILE A 67 -0.98 0.02 -4.21
C ILE A 67 -0.84 -1.37 -4.84
N VAL A 68 -1.56 -2.36 -4.33
CA VAL A 68 -1.56 -3.71 -4.91
C VAL A 68 -2.13 -3.68 -6.32
N ASP A 69 -3.26 -3.01 -6.55
CA ASP A 69 -3.84 -2.89 -7.90
C ASP A 69 -2.87 -2.22 -8.88
N TYR A 70 -2.13 -1.21 -8.46
CA TYR A 70 -1.09 -0.59 -9.29
C TYR A 70 0.04 -1.56 -9.66
N VAL A 71 0.39 -2.50 -8.77
CA VAL A 71 1.42 -3.52 -9.04
C VAL A 71 0.90 -4.62 -9.95
N PHE A 72 -0.41 -4.89 -9.96
CA PHE A 72 -1.03 -5.97 -10.76
C PHE A 72 -1.63 -5.50 -12.09
N ALA A 73 -1.74 -4.18 -12.32
CA ALA A 73 -2.08 -3.57 -13.60
C ALA A 73 -0.95 -3.73 -14.62
#